data_AF-A0A1Q9GES8-F1
#
_entry.id   AF-A0A1Q9GES8-F1
#
_cell.length_a   1.000
_cell.length_b   1.000
_cell.length_c   1.000
_cell.angle_alpha   90.00
_cell.angle_beta   90.00
_cell.angle_gamma   90.00
#
_symmetry.space_group_name_H-M   'P 1'
#
loop_
_entity.id
_entity.type
_entity.pdbx_description
1 polymer ?
#
loop_
_entity_poly.entity_id
_entity_poly.type
_entity_poly.pdbx_seq_one_letter_code
_entity_poly.pdbx_strand_id
1 'polypeptide(L)' 'MLSDYCQQIEAVAMDSNTAFDLEVQEHCPNAMVIYDLFHLVAKYVIYRIREDFTYKLKHDKLTRRRLKGFTKKIEAT' A
#
# COMPACT_ATOMS: atom_id res chain seq x y z
N MET A 1 17.13 4.75 25.56
CA MET A 1 17.73 5.30 24.33
C MET A 1 17.33 4.38 23.19
N LEU A 2 16.30 4.74 22.42
CA LEU A 2 15.96 4.03 21.18
C LEU A 2 16.91 4.44 20.03
N SER A 3 17.54 5.62 20.13
CA SER A 3 18.50 6.15 19.15
C SER A 3 19.67 5.23 18.85
N ASP A 4 20.20 4.54 19.86
CA ASP A 4 21.42 3.76 19.73
C ASP A 4 21.19 2.44 18.97
N TYR A 5 19.95 1.94 19.00
CA TYR A 5 19.54 0.74 18.26
C TYR A 5 19.19 1.06 16.81
N CYS A 6 18.64 2.24 16.53
CA CYS A 6 18.30 2.66 15.17
C CYS A 6 19.53 2.75 14.24
N GLN A 7 20.71 3.06 14.79
CA GLN A 7 21.97 3.07 14.02
C GLN A 7 22.40 1.67 13.55
N GLN A 8 21.89 0.61 14.18
CA GLN A 8 22.19 -0.79 13.86
C GLN A 8 21.22 -1.36 12.81
N ILE A 9 20.18 -0.61 12.43
CA ILE A 9 19.22 -1.07 11.43
C ILE A 9 19.81 -0.86 10.03
N GLU A 10 20.04 -1.95 9.32
CA GLU A 10 20.63 -1.94 7.97
C GLU A 10 19.57 -1.84 6.86
N ALA A 11 18.34 -2.29 7.14
CA ALA A 11 17.26 -2.30 6.15
C ALA A 11 15.90 -2.10 6.81
N VAL A 12 15.04 -1.32 6.15
CA VAL A 12 13.63 -1.14 6.51
C VAL A 12 12.79 -1.51 5.30
N ALA A 13 11.95 -2.53 5.43
CA ALA A 13 10.95 -2.85 4.42
C ALA A 13 9.75 -1.91 4.61
N MET A 14 9.38 -1.21 3.55
CA MET A 14 8.31 -0.21 3.59
C MET A 14 7.36 -0.43 2.43
N ASP A 15 6.09 -0.14 2.68
CA ASP A 15 5.13 0.03 1.61
C ASP A 15 5.65 1.16 0.70
N SER A 16 5.27 1.13 -0.58
CA SER A 16 5.72 2.09 -1.60
C SER A 16 5.18 3.54 -1.42
N ASN A 17 5.09 4.02 -0.18
CA ASN A 17 4.74 5.38 0.20
C ASN A 17 5.98 6.13 0.71
N THR A 18 6.33 7.22 0.02
CA THR A 18 7.52 8.04 0.31
C THR A 18 7.37 8.95 1.53
N ALA A 19 6.17 9.01 2.14
CA ALA A 19 5.90 9.91 3.27
C ALA A 19 6.85 9.70 4.46
N PHE A 20 7.33 8.46 4.64
CA PHE A 20 8.18 8.08 5.76
C PHE A 20 9.67 8.04 5.41
N ASP A 21 10.05 8.29 4.14
CA ASP A 21 11.46 8.21 3.71
C ASP A 21 12.34 9.19 4.49
N LEU A 22 11.85 10.41 4.73
CA LEU A 22 12.56 11.46 5.48
C LEU A 22 12.73 11.06 6.95
N GLU A 23 11.70 10.48 7.56
CA GLU A 23 11.73 10.06 8.96
C GLU A 23 12.69 8.89 9.17
N VAL A 24 12.72 7.93 8.22
CA VAL A 24 13.67 6.82 8.25
C VAL A 24 15.10 7.30 8.06
N GLN A 25 15.34 8.27 7.16
CA GLN A 25 16.67 8.87 7.01
C GLN A 25 17.13 9.63 8.25
N GLU A 26 16.24 10.33 8.93
CA GLU A 26 16.56 11.09 10.14
C GLU A 26 16.85 10.18 11.35
N HIS A 27 16.06 9.12 11.53
CA HIS A 27 16.18 8.24 12.70
C HIS A 27 17.13 7.06 12.47
N CYS A 28 17.23 6.55 11.23
CA CYS A 28 18.01 5.39 10.84
C CYS A 28 18.87 5.71 9.61
N PRO A 29 19.91 6.56 9.73
CA PRO A 29 20.68 7.04 8.58
C PRO A 29 21.44 5.93 7.82
N ASN A 30 21.67 4.79 8.47
CA ASN A 30 22.35 3.63 7.86
C ASN A 30 21.38 2.66 7.18
N ALA A 31 20.07 2.84 7.34
CA ALA A 31 19.08 1.90 6.85
C ALA A 31 18.79 2.12 5.37
N MET A 32 18.83 1.04 4.59
CA MET A 32 18.32 1.02 3.22
C MET A 32 16.81 0.82 3.22
N VAL A 33 16.07 1.73 2.58
CA VAL A 33 14.62 1.58 2.36
C VAL A 33 14.41 0.57 1.22
N ILE A 34 13.77 -0.55 1.53
CA ILE A 34 13.39 -1.56 0.55
C ILE A 34 11.88 -1.47 0.35
N TYR A 35 11.46 -1.04 -0.84
CA TYR A 35 10.04 -0.99 -1.17
C TYR A 35 9.48 -2.38 -1.42
N ASP A 36 8.37 -2.66 -0.78
CA ASP A 36 7.66 -3.91 -0.95
C ASP A 36 6.91 -3.96 -2.30
N LEU A 37 7.35 -4.85 -3.19
CA LEU A 37 6.70 -5.13 -4.47
C LEU A 37 5.34 -5.83 -4.31
N PHE A 38 5.11 -6.53 -3.20
CA PHE A 38 3.84 -7.23 -2.96
C PHE A 38 2.66 -6.26 -2.91
N HIS A 39 2.84 -5.08 -2.31
CA HIS A 39 1.82 -4.04 -2.30
C HIS A 39 1.43 -3.58 -3.71
N LEU A 40 2.39 -3.51 -4.65
CA LEU A 40 2.13 -3.13 -6.03
C LEU A 40 1.33 -4.20 -6.79
N VAL A 41 1.72 -5.46 -6.61
CA VAL A 41 1.05 -6.62 -7.25
C VAL A 41 -0.37 -6.78 -6.69
N ALA A 42 -0.54 -6.72 -5.37
CA ALA A 42 -1.84 -6.82 -4.73
C ALA A 42 -2.79 -5.72 -5.23
N LYS A 43 -2.30 -4.47 -5.28
CA LYS A 43 -3.06 -3.33 -5.81
C LYS A 43 -3.46 -3.53 -7.28
N TYR A 44 -2.54 -4.03 -8.11
CA TYR A 44 -2.82 -4.31 -9.52
C TYR A 44 -3.91 -5.38 -9.69
N VAL A 45 -3.82 -6.50 -8.97
CA VAL A 45 -4.81 -7.58 -9.04
C VAL A 45 -6.19 -7.09 -8.60
N ILE A 46 -6.27 -6.37 -7.48
CA ILE A 46 -7.53 -5.79 -7.00
C ILE A 46 -8.10 -4.80 -8.02
N TYR A 47 -7.25 -3.96 -8.62
CA TYR A 47 -7.67 -3.00 -9.63
C TYR A 47 -8.25 -3.69 -10.88
N ARG A 48 -7.60 -4.74 -11.39
CA ARG A 48 -8.09 -5.49 -12.55
C ARG A 48 -9.41 -6.19 -12.29
N ILE A 49 -9.52 -6.87 -11.14
CA ILE A 49 -10.78 -7.47 -10.72
C ILE A 49 -11.89 -6.41 -10.67
N ARG A 50 -11.59 -5.23 -10.11
CA ARG A 50 -12.55 -4.13 -10.02
C ARG A 50 -12.95 -3.59 -11.40
N GLU A 51 -12.02 -3.39 -12.33
CA GLU A 51 -12.34 -2.98 -13.70
C GLU A 51 -13.30 -3.98 -14.36
N ASP A 52 -12.98 -5.27 -14.29
CA ASP A 52 -13.79 -6.34 -14.88
C ASP A 52 -15.20 -6.37 -14.31
N PHE A 53 -15.34 -6.29 -12.98
CA PHE A 53 -16.66 -6.25 -12.33
C PHE A 53 -17.44 -4.98 -12.67
N THR A 54 -16.75 -3.84 -12.77
CA THR A 54 -17.39 -2.56 -13.13
C THR A 54 -17.91 -2.59 -14.57
N TYR A 55 -17.14 -3.19 -15.48
CA TYR A 55 -17.53 -3.41 -16.87
C TYR A 55 -18.74 -4.34 -16.98
N LYS A 56 -18.71 -5.51 -16.32
CA LYS A 56 -19.83 -6.47 -16.32
C LYS A 56 -21.11 -5.87 -15.73
N LEU A 57 -20.98 -5.05 -14.69
CA LEU A 57 -22.11 -4.41 -14.02
C LEU A 57 -22.48 -3.04 -14.61
N LYS A 58 -22.09 -2.72 -15.85
CA LYS A 58 -22.31 -1.40 -16.49
C LYS A 58 -23.79 -0.95 -16.51
N HIS A 59 -24.74 -1.88 -16.51
CA HIS A 59 -26.17 -1.57 -16.47
C HIS A 59 -26.79 -1.67 -15.07
N ASP A 60 -26.09 -2.23 -14.08
CA ASP A 60 -26.56 -2.34 -12.70
C ASP A 60 -25.87 -1.30 -11.79
N LYS A 61 -26.54 -0.17 -11.61
CA LYS A 61 -26.04 0.98 -10.84
C LYS A 61 -25.99 0.69 -9.33
N LEU A 62 -26.90 -0.14 -8.80
CA LEU A 62 -26.98 -0.44 -7.37
C LEU A 62 -25.84 -1.36 -6.95
N THR A 63 -25.60 -2.42 -7.73
CA THR A 63 -24.53 -3.38 -7.44
C THR A 63 -23.16 -2.74 -7.58
N ARG A 64 -22.96 -1.86 -8.58
CA ARG A 64 -21.71 -1.08 -8.71
C ARG A 64 -21.44 -0.17 -7.51
N ARG A 65 -22.47 0.41 -6.89
CA ARG A 65 -22.33 1.26 -5.70
C ARG A 65 -21.88 0.44 -4.49
N ARG A 66 -22.42 -0.77 -4.33
CA ARG A 66 -21.99 -1.72 -3.29
C ARG A 66 -20.55 -2.18 -3.50
N LEU A 67 -20.18 -2.50 -4.75
CA LEU A 67 -18.81 -2.90 -5.12
C LEU A 67 -17.79 -1.81 -4.74
N LYS A 68 -18.09 -0.54 -5.01
CA LYS A 68 -17.26 0.61 -4.58
C LYS A 68 -17.14 0.75 -3.06
N GLY A 69 -18.21 0.45 -2.32
CA GLY A 69 -18.20 0.46 -0.86
C GLY A 69 -17.32 -0.64 -0.28
N PHE A 70 -17.38 -1.84 -0.88
CA PHE A 70 -16.56 -2.98 -0.47
C PHE A 70 -15.06 -2.72 -0.73
N THR A 71 -14.72 -2.19 -1.90
CA THR A 71 -13.31 -1.88 -2.25
C THR A 71 -12.70 -0.81 -1.33
N LYS A 72 -13.48 0.21 -0.93
CA LYS A 72 -13.01 1.20 0.04
C LYS A 72 -12.66 0.61 1.41
N LYS A 73 -13.28 -0.52 1.77
CA LYS A 73 -13.03 -1.21 3.03
C LYS A 73 -11.72 -2.01 2.99
N ILE A 74 -11.41 -2.58 1.83
CA ILE A 74 -10.16 -3.33 1.61
C ILE A 74 -8.96 -2.38 1.52
N GLU A 75 -9.09 -1.23 0.84
CA GLU A 75 -8.01 -0.23 0.74
C GLU A 75 -7.71 0.50 2.07
N ALA A 76 -8.56 0.33 3.09
CA ALA A 76 -8.42 0.94 4.42
C ALA A 76 -7.96 -0.05 5.50
N THR A 77 -7.66 -1.30 5.13
CA THR A 77 -7.12 -2.34 6.01
C THR A 77 -5.70 -2.63 5.59
#